data_AF-A0A7Y0A7D3-F1
#
_entry.id   AF-A0A7Y0A7D3-F1
#
_cell.length_a   1.000
_cell.length_b   1.000
_cell.length_c   1.000
_cell.angle_alpha   90.00
_cell.angle_beta   90.00
_cell.angle_gamma   90.00
#
_symmetry.space_group_name_H-M   'P 1'
#
loop_
_entity.id
_entity.type
_entity.pdbx_description
1 polymer ?
#
loop_
_entity_poly.entity_id
_entity_poly.type
_entity_poly.pdbx_seq_one_letter_code
_entity_poly.pdbx_strand_id
1 'polypeptide(L)'
;MDHATHVTGTICAQGILSTVKGIAFNASVLNYDWNDDLSEILSQASSGLLTSNHSYGFGALSNIWFYGAYDSRAQTFDEICYNNPYYLPVVSAGNSRNDTTSPGSVQISNKGGYDLIFGHGNAKNVMTVAAVSEVSNYIDESSVTMSSFSSWGPSDDGRIKPDISMKGVSVRSTLSTSNTATGLLSGTSMASPGITGVVLLLQQYYKQLYSNYMRSATVKGLILHTADEAGYWPGPDYEYGW
;
A
#
# COMPACT_ATOMS: atom_id res chain seq x y z
N MET A 1 -14.80 2.93 11.61
CA MET A 1 -13.73 3.18 12.60
C MET A 1 -12.77 2.01 12.69
N ASP A 2 -13.25 0.76 12.72
CA ASP A 2 -12.37 -0.44 12.81
C ASP A 2 -11.29 -0.50 11.74
N HIS A 3 -11.59 -0.11 10.50
CA HIS A 3 -10.60 -0.11 9.40
C HIS A 3 -9.36 0.74 9.74
N ALA A 4 -9.54 2.03 10.08
CA ALA A 4 -8.42 2.92 10.41
C ALA A 4 -7.65 2.43 11.65
N THR A 5 -8.34 1.95 12.68
CA THR A 5 -7.68 1.40 13.88
C THR A 5 -6.86 0.16 13.56
N HIS A 6 -7.33 -0.71 12.66
CA HIS A 6 -6.61 -1.90 12.24
C HIS A 6 -5.37 -1.58 11.40
N VAL A 7 -5.50 -0.62 10.46
CA VAL A 7 -4.39 -0.07 9.66
C VAL A 7 -3.31 0.50 10.58
N THR A 8 -3.68 1.43 11.47
CA THR A 8 -2.73 2.08 12.39
C THR A 8 -2.07 1.07 13.33
N GLY A 9 -2.82 0.10 13.84
CA GLY A 9 -2.25 -0.97 14.67
C GLY A 9 -1.21 -1.82 13.92
N THR A 10 -1.42 -2.06 12.62
CA THR A 10 -0.47 -2.82 11.79
C THR A 10 0.86 -2.06 11.66
N ILE A 11 0.81 -0.72 11.62
CA ILE A 11 2.01 0.13 11.59
C ILE A 11 2.69 0.14 12.96
N CYS A 12 1.98 0.54 14.02
CA CYS A 12 2.63 1.00 15.26
C CYS A 12 2.04 0.46 16.56
N ALA A 13 1.22 -0.60 16.55
CA ALA A 13 0.75 -1.16 17.82
C ALA A 13 1.94 -1.61 18.68
N GLN A 14 1.96 -1.20 19.95
CA GLN A 14 3.06 -1.44 20.89
C GLN A 14 3.38 -2.94 21.08
N GLY A 15 2.40 -3.82 20.81
CA GLY A 15 2.54 -5.26 21.01
C GLY A 15 2.38 -5.70 22.46
N ILE A 16 1.54 -5.02 23.25
CA ILE A 16 1.12 -5.48 24.59
C ILE A 16 0.62 -6.93 24.50
N LEU A 17 -0.15 -7.21 23.45
CA LEU A 17 -0.35 -8.57 22.94
C LEU A 17 0.68 -8.82 21.83
N SER A 18 1.55 -9.81 22.02
CA SER A 18 2.64 -10.12 21.08
C SER A 18 2.16 -10.44 19.66
N THR A 19 0.95 -10.98 19.54
CA THR A 19 0.30 -11.31 18.26
C THR A 19 -0.23 -10.09 17.50
N VAL A 20 -0.14 -8.89 18.09
CA VAL A 20 -0.62 -7.60 17.54
C VAL A 20 0.47 -6.54 17.65
N LYS A 21 1.73 -6.93 17.49
CA LYS A 21 2.84 -5.98 17.45
C LYS A 21 2.93 -5.38 16.05
N GLY A 22 2.82 -4.07 15.95
CA GLY A 22 3.00 -3.34 14.70
C GLY A 22 4.44 -3.44 14.20
N ILE A 23 4.64 -3.29 12.90
CA ILE A 23 5.96 -3.38 12.27
C ILE A 23 6.92 -2.36 12.88
N ALA A 24 6.49 -1.10 12.98
CA ALA A 24 7.19 0.00 13.62
C ALA A 24 6.55 0.33 14.99
N PHE A 25 6.51 -0.65 15.89
CA PHE A 25 5.80 -0.61 17.19
C PHE A 25 6.14 0.56 18.14
N ASN A 26 7.23 1.30 17.90
CA ASN A 26 7.63 2.46 18.71
C ASN A 26 7.53 3.79 17.94
N ALA A 27 6.84 3.78 16.79
CA ALA A 27 6.55 4.97 16.01
C ALA A 27 5.35 5.73 16.58
N SER A 28 5.27 7.03 16.29
CA SER A 28 4.08 7.85 16.51
C SER A 28 3.33 8.03 15.19
N VAL A 29 1.99 8.07 15.25
CA VAL A 29 1.13 8.21 14.08
C VAL A 29 0.25 9.45 14.24
N LEU A 30 0.21 10.28 13.20
CA LEU A 30 -0.81 11.30 13.02
C LEU A 30 -1.94 10.68 12.21
N ASN A 31 -3.17 10.77 12.71
CA ASN A 31 -4.32 10.16 12.06
C ASN A 31 -5.27 11.26 11.60
N TYR A 32 -5.63 11.22 10.32
CA TYR A 32 -6.56 12.13 9.69
C TYR A 32 -7.78 11.36 9.22
N ASP A 33 -8.88 12.07 8.98
CA ASP A 33 -10.00 11.49 8.26
C ASP A 33 -9.75 11.60 6.74
N TRP A 34 -10.74 11.24 5.93
CA TRP A 34 -10.58 11.19 4.47
C TRP A 34 -10.94 12.53 3.79
N ASN A 35 -11.43 13.51 4.55
CA ASN A 35 -11.73 14.84 4.05
C ASN A 35 -10.44 15.63 3.86
N ASP A 36 -10.36 16.46 2.82
CA ASP A 36 -9.22 17.34 2.54
C ASP A 36 -7.84 16.66 2.45
N ASP A 37 -7.82 15.35 2.27
CA ASP A 37 -6.62 14.50 2.32
C ASP A 37 -5.44 15.01 1.48
N LEU A 38 -5.67 15.54 0.26
CA LEU A 38 -4.58 16.09 -0.57
C LEU A 38 -3.92 17.32 0.07
N SER A 39 -4.70 18.17 0.74
CA SER A 39 -4.20 19.34 1.45
C SER A 39 -3.43 18.94 2.70
N GLU A 40 -3.90 17.92 3.41
CA GLU A 40 -3.25 17.38 4.61
C GLU A 40 -1.91 16.72 4.28
N ILE A 41 -1.89 15.87 3.23
CA ILE A 41 -0.67 15.26 2.70
C ILE A 41 0.36 16.34 2.36
N LEU A 42 -0.03 17.35 1.59
CA LEU A 42 0.86 18.45 1.21
C LEU A 42 1.43 19.16 2.45
N SER A 43 0.59 19.48 3.43
CA SER A 43 0.98 20.15 4.67
C SER A 43 1.99 19.33 5.47
N GLN A 44 1.73 18.02 5.65
CA GLN A 44 2.60 17.13 6.42
C GLN A 44 3.92 16.84 5.69
N ALA A 45 3.86 16.57 4.38
CA ALA A 45 5.06 16.35 3.57
C ALA A 45 5.97 17.59 3.59
N SER A 46 5.39 18.80 3.43
CA SER A 46 6.12 20.07 3.47
C SER A 46 6.72 20.37 4.86
N SER A 47 6.15 19.78 5.91
CA SER A 47 6.67 19.86 7.29
C SER A 47 7.73 18.79 7.61
N GLY A 48 8.11 17.96 6.62
CA GLY A 48 9.17 16.96 6.75
C GLY A 48 8.68 15.54 7.10
N LEU A 49 7.39 15.24 6.93
CA LEU A 49 6.91 13.86 7.05
C LEU A 49 7.58 12.97 5.98
N LEU A 50 8.09 11.80 6.40
CA LEU A 50 8.83 10.89 5.51
C LEU A 50 7.94 9.88 4.79
N THR A 51 6.82 9.50 5.39
CA THR A 51 5.90 8.52 4.81
C THR A 51 4.53 8.65 5.45
N SER A 52 3.52 8.18 4.72
CA SER A 52 2.13 8.09 5.15
C SER A 52 1.49 6.86 4.51
N ASN A 53 0.31 6.50 5.00
CA ASN A 53 -0.46 5.37 4.51
C ASN A 53 -1.80 5.84 3.92
N HIS A 54 -2.11 5.43 2.69
CA HIS A 54 -3.36 5.73 2.00
C HIS A 54 -4.00 4.41 1.53
N SER A 55 -4.74 3.81 2.45
CA SER A 55 -5.35 2.48 2.29
C SER A 55 -6.86 2.54 2.06
N TYR A 56 -7.33 3.64 1.51
CA TYR A 56 -8.74 3.90 1.20
C TYR A 56 -8.89 4.19 -0.30
N GLY A 57 -10.09 4.02 -0.83
CA GLY A 57 -10.40 4.29 -2.23
C GLY A 57 -11.67 5.11 -2.38
N PHE A 58 -11.90 5.57 -3.60
CA PHE A 58 -13.22 6.05 -4.01
C PHE A 58 -14.11 4.82 -4.18
N GLY A 59 -15.17 4.67 -3.36
CA GLY A 59 -16.02 3.47 -3.29
C GLY A 59 -16.31 2.75 -4.61
N ALA A 60 -17.52 2.86 -5.15
CA ALA A 60 -17.78 2.38 -6.51
C ALA A 60 -17.34 3.46 -7.50
N LEU A 61 -16.47 3.13 -8.45
CA LEU A 61 -16.09 4.06 -9.52
C LEU A 61 -17.30 4.39 -10.38
N SER A 62 -17.41 5.65 -10.80
CA SER A 62 -18.53 6.11 -11.63
C SER A 62 -18.39 5.72 -13.10
N ASN A 63 -17.18 5.37 -13.54
CA ASN A 63 -16.90 5.00 -14.92
C ASN A 63 -15.71 4.02 -15.02
N ILE A 64 -15.72 3.18 -16.05
CA ILE A 64 -14.68 2.18 -16.31
C ILE A 64 -13.33 2.80 -16.69
N TRP A 65 -13.31 3.99 -17.32
CA TRP A 65 -12.06 4.62 -17.76
C TRP A 65 -11.12 5.01 -16.60
N PHE A 66 -11.60 5.06 -15.36
CA PHE A 66 -10.76 5.36 -14.19
C PHE A 66 -9.76 4.24 -13.89
N TYR A 67 -10.08 3.01 -14.25
CA TYR A 67 -9.13 1.91 -14.16
C TYR A 67 -7.99 2.12 -15.16
N GLY A 68 -6.76 1.90 -14.72
CA GLY A 68 -5.54 2.11 -15.51
C GLY A 68 -5.10 3.56 -15.63
N ALA A 69 -6.04 4.50 -15.57
CA ALA A 69 -5.78 5.90 -15.88
C ALA A 69 -4.83 6.59 -14.88
N TYR A 70 -3.93 7.39 -15.43
CA TYR A 70 -3.24 8.45 -14.70
C TYR A 70 -4.16 9.69 -14.63
N ASP A 71 -4.95 9.77 -13.58
CA ASP A 71 -5.94 10.84 -13.40
C ASP A 71 -5.36 12.07 -12.67
N SER A 72 -6.21 13.08 -12.44
CA SER A 72 -5.81 14.30 -11.74
C SER A 72 -5.33 14.04 -10.31
N ARG A 73 -5.83 13.00 -9.63
CA ARG A 73 -5.38 12.67 -8.29
C ARG A 73 -4.00 12.01 -8.31
N ALA A 74 -3.75 11.11 -9.25
CA ALA A 74 -2.41 10.55 -9.46
C ALA A 74 -1.40 11.67 -9.73
N GLN A 75 -1.79 12.65 -10.57
CA GLN A 75 -0.99 13.84 -10.84
C GLN A 75 -0.68 14.66 -9.59
N THR A 76 -1.67 14.96 -8.74
CA THR A 76 -1.44 15.73 -7.51
C THR A 76 -0.52 14.99 -6.54
N PHE A 77 -0.69 13.67 -6.37
CA PHE A 77 0.24 12.87 -5.55
C PHE A 77 1.68 12.98 -6.06
N ASP A 78 1.87 12.86 -7.38
CA ASP A 78 3.19 12.97 -7.99
C ASP A 78 3.81 14.36 -7.82
N GLU A 79 3.02 15.43 -7.93
CA GLU A 79 3.46 16.80 -7.70
C GLU A 79 3.90 17.03 -6.25
N ILE A 80 3.11 16.54 -5.27
CA ILE A 80 3.48 16.63 -3.86
C ILE A 80 4.79 15.88 -3.59
N CYS A 81 4.94 14.65 -4.10
CA CYS A 81 6.15 13.86 -3.92
C CYS A 81 7.37 14.49 -4.60
N TYR A 82 7.20 15.07 -5.79
CA TYR A 82 8.27 15.74 -6.51
C TYR A 82 8.81 16.95 -5.72
N ASN A 83 7.90 17.74 -5.15
CA ASN A 83 8.27 18.91 -4.33
C ASN A 83 8.78 18.53 -2.92
N ASN A 84 8.52 17.30 -2.46
CA ASN A 84 8.95 16.80 -1.16
C ASN A 84 9.80 15.52 -1.32
N PRO A 85 11.07 15.63 -1.73
CA PRO A 85 11.86 14.51 -2.25
C PRO A 85 12.24 13.42 -1.22
N TYR A 86 11.89 13.60 0.05
CA TYR A 86 12.08 12.61 1.12
C TYR A 86 10.78 11.88 1.51
N TYR A 87 9.64 12.35 0.99
CA TYR A 87 8.33 11.83 1.32
C TYR A 87 7.94 10.70 0.35
N LEU A 88 7.69 9.51 0.90
CA LEU A 88 7.19 8.34 0.18
C LEU A 88 5.82 7.93 0.73
N PRO A 89 4.71 8.32 0.09
CA PRO A 89 3.39 7.78 0.43
C PRO A 89 3.28 6.32 0.01
N VAL A 90 2.69 5.50 0.87
CA VAL A 90 2.37 4.10 0.60
C VAL A 90 0.88 3.99 0.42
N VAL A 91 0.45 3.34 -0.66
CA VAL A 91 -0.94 3.30 -1.09
C VAL A 91 -1.39 1.87 -1.37
N SER A 92 -2.64 1.54 -1.10
CA SER A 92 -3.18 0.22 -1.43
C SER A 92 -3.46 0.09 -2.93
N ALA A 93 -3.20 -1.09 -3.52
CA ALA A 93 -3.48 -1.35 -4.93
C ALA A 93 -4.98 -1.31 -5.29
N GLY A 94 -5.86 -1.63 -4.33
CA GLY A 94 -7.30 -1.79 -4.55
C GLY A 94 -7.75 -3.24 -4.40
N ASN A 95 -9.05 -3.47 -4.30
CA ASN A 95 -9.63 -4.79 -4.04
C ASN A 95 -10.68 -5.17 -5.10
N SER A 96 -10.51 -4.72 -6.35
CA SER A 96 -11.56 -4.80 -7.38
C SER A 96 -11.54 -6.09 -8.21
N ARG A 97 -10.58 -7.01 -8.01
CA ARG A 97 -10.38 -8.16 -8.91
C ARG A 97 -11.47 -9.23 -8.82
N ASN A 98 -12.27 -9.21 -7.75
CA ASN A 98 -13.44 -10.06 -7.57
C ASN A 98 -14.76 -9.25 -7.53
N ASP A 99 -14.76 -8.01 -8.03
CA ASP A 99 -15.98 -7.21 -8.12
C ASP A 99 -17.02 -7.88 -9.01
N THR A 100 -18.26 -7.92 -8.53
CA THR A 100 -19.41 -8.51 -9.25
C THR A 100 -20.33 -7.46 -9.87
N THR A 101 -20.09 -6.17 -9.60
CA THR A 101 -20.89 -5.05 -10.10
C THR A 101 -20.08 -4.14 -11.02
N SER A 102 -20.77 -3.53 -11.99
CA SER A 102 -20.20 -2.53 -12.89
C SER A 102 -19.77 -1.27 -12.11
N PRO A 103 -18.67 -0.59 -12.49
CA PRO A 103 -17.82 -0.88 -13.65
C PRO A 103 -16.79 -2.00 -13.44
N GLY A 104 -16.49 -2.39 -12.20
CA GLY A 104 -15.44 -3.38 -11.89
C GLY A 104 -15.63 -4.72 -12.59
N SER A 105 -16.83 -5.31 -12.52
CA SER A 105 -17.09 -6.61 -13.16
C SER A 105 -16.96 -6.58 -14.69
N VAL A 106 -17.28 -5.46 -15.32
CA VAL A 106 -17.12 -5.26 -16.77
C VAL A 106 -15.63 -5.17 -17.11
N GLN A 107 -14.85 -4.42 -16.32
CA GLN A 107 -13.41 -4.31 -16.52
C GLN A 107 -12.71 -5.66 -16.35
N ILE A 108 -13.04 -6.41 -15.28
CA ILE A 108 -12.54 -7.78 -15.06
C ILE A 108 -12.81 -8.65 -16.30
N SER A 109 -14.04 -8.65 -16.82
CA SER A 109 -14.40 -9.44 -18.00
C SER A 109 -13.65 -9.01 -19.26
N ASN A 110 -13.41 -7.71 -19.45
CA ASN A 110 -12.76 -7.18 -20.65
C ASN A 110 -11.24 -7.34 -20.62
N LYS A 111 -10.63 -7.31 -19.43
CA LYS A 111 -9.17 -7.27 -19.24
C LYS A 111 -8.62 -8.52 -18.54
N GLY A 112 -9.45 -9.53 -18.28
CA GLY A 112 -9.02 -10.77 -17.63
C GLY A 112 -8.58 -10.57 -16.17
N GLY A 113 -9.12 -9.56 -15.49
CA GLY A 113 -8.73 -9.21 -14.12
C GLY A 113 -7.45 -8.38 -13.99
N TYR A 114 -6.91 -7.87 -15.10
CA TYR A 114 -5.86 -6.85 -15.15
C TYR A 114 -6.47 -5.46 -15.33
N ASP A 115 -5.63 -4.43 -15.25
CA ASP A 115 -5.98 -3.04 -15.47
C ASP A 115 -7.09 -2.60 -14.49
N LEU A 116 -6.78 -2.72 -13.19
CA LEU A 116 -7.70 -2.47 -12.07
C LEU A 116 -7.13 -1.50 -11.01
N ILE A 117 -5.93 -0.97 -11.23
CA ILE A 117 -5.36 0.11 -10.41
C ILE A 117 -5.98 1.43 -10.83
N PHE A 118 -6.34 2.30 -9.89
CA PHE A 118 -6.96 3.59 -10.20
C PHE A 118 -6.54 4.68 -9.20
N GLY A 119 -6.85 5.94 -9.55
CA GLY A 119 -6.59 7.09 -8.69
C GLY A 119 -5.13 7.20 -8.29
N HIS A 120 -4.89 7.51 -7.00
CA HIS A 120 -3.54 7.66 -6.47
C HIS A 120 -2.70 6.36 -6.55
N GLY A 121 -3.31 5.18 -6.72
CA GLY A 121 -2.59 3.94 -6.98
C GLY A 121 -1.78 3.94 -8.28
N ASN A 122 -2.19 4.75 -9.26
CA ASN A 122 -1.50 4.92 -10.55
C ASN A 122 -0.44 6.04 -10.54
N ALA A 123 -0.24 6.75 -9.43
CA ALA A 123 0.82 7.74 -9.32
C ALA A 123 2.21 7.07 -9.43
N LYS A 124 3.19 7.78 -10.00
CA LYS A 124 4.54 7.24 -10.28
C LYS A 124 5.42 7.23 -9.02
N ASN A 125 5.27 8.23 -8.17
CA ASN A 125 6.15 8.53 -7.04
C ASN A 125 5.64 7.97 -5.70
N VAL A 126 4.59 7.14 -5.72
CA VAL A 126 4.03 6.45 -4.56
C VAL A 126 4.48 4.99 -4.53
N MET A 127 4.35 4.31 -3.38
CA MET A 127 4.53 2.86 -3.27
C MET A 127 3.16 2.17 -3.23
N THR A 128 2.72 1.58 -4.35
CA THR A 128 1.45 0.87 -4.48
C THR A 128 1.60 -0.59 -4.06
N VAL A 129 0.77 -1.05 -3.12
CA VAL A 129 0.96 -2.35 -2.45
C VAL A 129 -0.21 -3.31 -2.70
N ALA A 130 0.09 -4.47 -3.27
CA ALA A 130 -0.83 -5.59 -3.40
C ALA A 130 -0.90 -6.47 -2.14
N ALA A 131 -1.94 -7.29 -2.08
CA ALA A 131 -2.21 -8.19 -0.96
C ALA A 131 -1.96 -9.65 -1.33
N VAL A 132 -1.04 -10.29 -0.62
CA VAL A 132 -0.79 -11.73 -0.68
C VAL A 132 -1.24 -12.42 0.62
N SER A 133 -1.30 -13.75 0.56
CA SER A 133 -1.51 -14.60 1.74
C SER A 133 -0.27 -14.62 2.65
N GLU A 134 -0.43 -15.15 3.86
CA GLU A 134 0.69 -15.35 4.76
C GLU A 134 1.70 -16.36 4.19
N VAL A 135 2.98 -15.97 4.22
CA VAL A 135 4.10 -16.85 3.91
C VAL A 135 4.80 -17.18 5.22
N SER A 136 4.52 -18.35 5.78
CA SER A 136 5.13 -18.78 7.06
C SER A 136 6.62 -19.13 6.93
N ASN A 137 7.02 -19.61 5.75
CA ASN A 137 8.40 -19.92 5.41
C ASN A 137 8.57 -19.75 3.91
N TYR A 138 9.40 -18.80 3.48
CA TYR A 138 9.71 -18.60 2.08
C TYR A 138 10.73 -19.65 1.64
N ILE A 139 10.39 -20.42 0.61
CA ILE A 139 11.28 -21.44 0.01
C ILE A 139 11.74 -20.96 -1.36
N ASP A 140 10.76 -20.55 -2.17
CA ASP A 140 10.89 -20.05 -3.54
C ASP A 140 9.66 -19.19 -3.88
N GLU A 141 9.63 -18.65 -5.10
CA GLU A 141 8.59 -17.75 -5.60
C GLU A 141 7.17 -18.30 -5.50
N SER A 142 7.00 -19.63 -5.55
CA SER A 142 5.70 -20.29 -5.44
C SER A 142 5.13 -20.27 -4.01
N SER A 143 5.96 -19.92 -3.01
CA SER A 143 5.54 -19.74 -1.61
C SER A 143 4.56 -18.58 -1.47
N VAL A 144 4.61 -17.61 -2.38
CA VAL A 144 3.78 -16.40 -2.35
C VAL A 144 2.50 -16.63 -3.14
N THR A 145 1.36 -16.59 -2.46
CA THR A 145 0.04 -16.74 -3.10
C THR A 145 -0.71 -15.41 -3.11
N MET A 146 -0.99 -14.88 -4.30
CA MET A 146 -1.82 -13.70 -4.50
C MET A 146 -3.24 -13.88 -3.93
N SER A 147 -3.78 -12.82 -3.32
CA SER A 147 -5.18 -12.82 -2.89
C SER A 147 -6.14 -12.76 -4.08
N SER A 148 -7.37 -13.25 -3.88
CA SER A 148 -8.39 -13.21 -4.94
C SER A 148 -8.89 -11.81 -5.27
N PHE A 149 -8.71 -10.84 -4.37
CA PHE A 149 -9.28 -9.50 -4.47
C PHE A 149 -8.29 -8.43 -4.93
N SER A 150 -6.97 -8.61 -4.72
CA SER A 150 -5.99 -7.56 -5.01
C SER A 150 -6.11 -7.09 -6.46
N SER A 151 -6.27 -5.78 -6.65
CA SER A 151 -6.25 -5.18 -7.97
C SER A 151 -4.86 -5.35 -8.59
N TRP A 152 -4.85 -5.64 -9.89
CA TRP A 152 -3.64 -5.80 -10.69
C TRP A 152 -3.52 -4.67 -11.68
N GLY A 153 -2.29 -4.34 -12.06
CA GLY A 153 -2.03 -3.47 -13.21
C GLY A 153 -2.31 -4.19 -14.53
N PRO A 154 -1.77 -3.72 -15.65
CA PRO A 154 -0.91 -2.53 -15.76
C PRO A 154 -1.69 -1.23 -15.50
N SER A 155 -0.96 -0.11 -15.41
CA SER A 155 -1.57 1.18 -15.76
C SER A 155 -1.85 1.24 -17.27
N ASP A 156 -2.73 2.14 -17.73
CA ASP A 156 -3.10 2.27 -19.16
C ASP A 156 -1.89 2.54 -20.07
N ASP A 157 -0.84 3.16 -19.52
CA ASP A 157 0.41 3.45 -20.20
C ASP A 157 1.47 2.33 -20.07
N GLY A 158 1.08 1.15 -19.58
CA GLY A 158 1.90 -0.05 -19.52
C GLY A 158 2.88 -0.10 -18.35
N ARG A 159 2.80 0.84 -17.40
CA ARG A 159 3.63 0.79 -16.19
C ARG A 159 3.27 -0.41 -15.31
N ILE A 160 4.29 -0.99 -14.69
CA ILE A 160 4.13 -1.98 -13.63
C ILE A 160 3.44 -1.31 -12.44
N LYS A 161 2.26 -1.82 -12.10
CA LYS A 161 1.56 -1.63 -10.84
C LYS A 161 0.91 -2.98 -10.46
N PRO A 162 0.80 -3.34 -9.18
CA PRO A 162 1.37 -2.67 -7.99
C PRO A 162 2.91 -2.56 -8.06
N ASP A 163 3.52 -1.77 -7.17
CA ASP A 163 4.97 -1.74 -7.09
C ASP A 163 5.52 -2.95 -6.32
N ILE A 164 4.82 -3.42 -5.29
CA ILE A 164 5.23 -4.56 -4.43
C ILE A 164 4.00 -5.25 -3.82
N SER A 165 4.19 -6.45 -3.27
CA SER A 165 3.19 -7.19 -2.50
C SER A 165 3.57 -7.39 -1.03
N MET A 166 2.58 -7.41 -0.14
CA MET A 166 2.75 -7.78 1.26
C MET A 166 1.54 -8.55 1.79
N LYS A 167 1.71 -9.29 2.90
CA LYS A 167 0.62 -9.99 3.58
C LYS A 167 -0.56 -9.04 3.82
N GLY A 168 -1.67 -9.30 3.14
CA GLY A 168 -2.91 -8.54 3.25
C GLY A 168 -4.13 -9.42 3.55
N VAL A 169 -3.97 -10.75 3.59
CA VAL A 169 -5.05 -11.69 3.93
C VAL A 169 -4.94 -12.08 5.41
N SER A 170 -6.08 -12.04 6.12
CA SER A 170 -6.20 -12.45 7.52
C SER A 170 -5.13 -11.81 8.41
N VAL A 171 -4.92 -10.50 8.26
CA VAL A 171 -3.97 -9.74 9.07
C VAL A 171 -4.58 -9.48 10.42
N ARG A 172 -3.88 -9.87 11.48
CA ARG A 172 -4.30 -9.62 12.86
C ARG A 172 -3.82 -8.25 13.31
N SER A 173 -4.75 -7.40 13.75
CA SER A 173 -4.42 -6.08 14.31
C SER A 173 -5.49 -5.62 15.31
N THR A 174 -5.33 -4.41 15.84
CA THR A 174 -6.25 -3.75 16.78
C THR A 174 -7.58 -3.38 16.13
N LEU A 175 -8.68 -3.40 16.89
CA LEU A 175 -10.00 -2.91 16.46
C LEU A 175 -10.46 -1.75 17.35
N SER A 176 -11.41 -0.96 16.87
CA SER A 176 -11.91 0.24 17.57
C SER A 176 -12.96 -0.06 18.64
N THR A 177 -13.41 -1.30 18.74
CA THR A 177 -14.52 -1.69 19.64
C THR A 177 -14.14 -1.72 21.12
N SER A 178 -12.87 -1.89 21.49
CA SER A 178 -12.36 -1.74 22.86
C SER A 178 -10.83 -1.63 22.91
N ASN A 179 -10.28 -1.23 24.07
CA ASN A 179 -8.82 -1.14 24.27
C ASN A 179 -8.06 -2.47 24.15
N THR A 180 -8.76 -3.61 24.20
CA THR A 180 -8.19 -4.95 24.06
C THR A 180 -8.68 -5.66 22.80
N ALA A 181 -9.50 -4.99 21.99
CA ALA A 181 -10.10 -5.58 20.82
C ALA A 181 -9.04 -5.81 19.73
N THR A 182 -9.02 -7.04 19.22
CA THR A 182 -8.17 -7.43 18.10
C THR A 182 -9.00 -8.26 17.13
N GLY A 183 -8.62 -8.25 15.85
CA GLY A 183 -9.36 -8.96 14.82
C GLY A 183 -8.54 -9.21 13.58
N LEU A 184 -9.10 -10.06 12.71
CA LEU A 184 -8.54 -10.39 11.41
C LEU A 184 -9.29 -9.60 10.35
N LEU A 185 -8.58 -8.82 9.54
CA LEU A 185 -9.12 -8.19 8.35
C LEU A 185 -8.29 -8.61 7.12
N SER A 186 -8.92 -8.54 5.95
CA SER A 186 -8.30 -8.84 4.66
C SER A 186 -8.50 -7.66 3.72
N GLY A 187 -7.44 -7.29 3.00
CA GLY A 187 -7.46 -6.23 2.00
C GLY A 187 -6.05 -5.75 1.66
N THR A 188 -5.90 -5.11 0.51
CA THR A 188 -4.70 -4.29 0.21
C THR A 188 -4.51 -3.17 1.24
N SER A 189 -5.60 -2.76 1.89
CA SER A 189 -5.57 -1.88 3.06
C SER A 189 -4.84 -2.46 4.27
N MET A 190 -4.68 -3.78 4.38
CA MET A 190 -3.94 -4.42 5.47
C MET A 190 -2.48 -4.71 5.06
N ALA A 191 -2.20 -4.81 3.76
CA ALA A 191 -0.85 -4.99 3.23
C ALA A 191 -0.05 -3.68 3.23
N SER A 192 -0.65 -2.60 2.72
CA SER A 192 -0.07 -1.26 2.64
C SER A 192 0.55 -0.74 3.97
N PRO A 193 -0.12 -0.81 5.14
CA PRO A 193 0.47 -0.36 6.40
C PRO A 193 1.70 -1.17 6.83
N GLY A 194 1.81 -2.44 6.43
CA GLY A 194 3.01 -3.22 6.66
C GLY A 194 4.22 -2.60 5.96
N ILE A 195 4.07 -2.22 4.69
CA ILE A 195 5.12 -1.53 3.91
C ILE A 195 5.40 -0.14 4.48
N THR A 196 4.38 0.61 4.94
CA THR A 196 4.60 1.89 5.65
C THR A 196 5.51 1.71 6.87
N GLY A 197 5.29 0.65 7.65
CA GLY A 197 6.16 0.31 8.78
C GLY A 197 7.60 -0.01 8.35
N VAL A 198 7.78 -0.76 7.26
CA VAL A 198 9.11 -1.05 6.69
C VAL A 198 9.83 0.23 6.26
N VAL A 199 9.14 1.15 5.57
CA VAL A 199 9.70 2.46 5.18
C VAL A 199 10.18 3.24 6.40
N LEU A 200 9.38 3.28 7.48
CA LEU A 200 9.76 3.94 8.73
C LEU A 200 11.02 3.34 9.36
N LEU A 201 11.10 2.01 9.46
CA LEU A 201 12.26 1.32 10.03
C LEU A 201 13.53 1.55 9.21
N LEU A 202 13.43 1.50 7.88
CA LEU A 202 14.57 1.76 6.99
C LEU A 202 15.05 3.21 7.11
N GLN A 203 14.13 4.18 7.16
CA GLN A 203 14.50 5.58 7.37
C GLN A 203 15.15 5.81 8.73
N GLN A 204 14.63 5.18 9.80
CA GLN A 204 15.22 5.23 11.14
C GLN A 204 16.65 4.68 11.13
N TYR A 205 16.84 3.48 10.56
CA TYR A 205 18.14 2.83 10.53
C TYR A 205 19.15 3.63 9.70
N TYR A 206 18.75 4.12 8.52
CA TYR A 206 19.60 4.96 7.68
C TYR A 206 20.00 6.26 8.40
N LYS A 207 19.07 6.88 9.14
CA LYS A 207 19.36 8.06 9.97
C LYS A 207 20.38 7.78 11.07
N GLN A 208 20.32 6.61 11.71
CA GLN A 208 21.30 6.22 12.73
C GLN A 208 22.70 6.02 12.15
N LEU A 209 22.80 5.47 10.94
CA LEU A 209 24.08 5.23 10.27
C LEU A 209 24.70 6.51 9.69
N TYR A 210 23.89 7.36 9.05
CA TYR A 210 24.39 8.44 8.18
C TYR A 210 23.96 9.85 8.62
N SER A 211 23.25 9.98 9.74
CA SER A 211 22.71 11.25 10.24
C SER A 211 21.83 12.01 9.24
N ASN A 212 21.34 11.36 8.18
CA ASN A 212 20.45 11.89 7.15
C ASN A 212 19.32 10.90 6.86
N TYR A 213 18.25 11.33 6.21
CA TYR A 213 17.20 10.43 5.68
C TYR A 213 17.48 10.10 4.22
N MET A 214 16.95 8.98 3.74
CA MET A 214 16.95 8.63 2.32
C MET A 214 15.91 9.47 1.56
N ARG A 215 16.23 9.84 0.32
CA ARG A 215 15.19 10.31 -0.62
C ARG A 215 14.14 9.22 -0.81
N SER A 216 12.91 9.61 -1.12
CA SER A 216 11.79 8.69 -1.34
C SER A 216 12.10 7.65 -2.41
N ALA A 217 12.73 8.07 -3.52
CA ALA A 217 13.17 7.19 -4.59
C ALA A 217 14.23 6.15 -4.13
N THR A 218 15.12 6.52 -3.21
CA THR A 218 16.16 5.62 -2.70
C THR A 218 15.56 4.53 -1.81
N VAL A 219 14.69 4.90 -0.86
CA VAL A 219 14.02 3.90 -0.01
C VAL A 219 13.07 3.02 -0.82
N LYS A 220 12.33 3.60 -1.80
CA LYS A 220 11.52 2.83 -2.74
C LYS A 220 12.39 1.83 -3.51
N GLY A 221 13.46 2.29 -4.16
CA GLY A 221 14.35 1.43 -4.94
C GLY A 221 15.01 0.33 -4.10
N LEU A 222 15.43 0.64 -2.87
CA LEU A 222 15.99 -0.36 -1.96
C LEU A 222 14.99 -1.46 -1.65
N ILE A 223 13.75 -1.11 -1.28
CA ILE A 223 12.70 -2.08 -0.96
C ILE A 223 12.43 -2.98 -2.18
N LEU A 224 12.25 -2.39 -3.36
CA LEU A 224 11.91 -3.13 -4.58
C LEU A 224 13.07 -4.05 -5.04
N HIS A 225 14.32 -3.60 -4.96
CA HIS A 225 15.47 -4.41 -5.38
C HIS A 225 15.84 -5.52 -4.40
N THR A 226 15.23 -5.55 -3.21
CA THR A 226 15.45 -6.59 -2.20
C THR A 226 14.18 -7.38 -1.89
N ALA A 227 13.11 -7.20 -2.69
CA ALA A 227 11.91 -8.00 -2.57
C ALA A 227 12.20 -9.46 -2.92
N ASP A 228 11.56 -10.38 -2.22
CA ASP A 228 11.58 -11.79 -2.59
C ASP A 228 10.64 -12.00 -3.79
N GLU A 229 11.10 -12.74 -4.80
CA GLU A 229 10.32 -13.05 -6.02
C GLU A 229 9.02 -13.79 -5.67
N ALA A 230 7.98 -13.60 -6.49
CA ALA A 230 6.65 -14.12 -6.22
C ALA A 230 5.91 -14.56 -7.49
N GLY A 231 5.17 -15.67 -7.39
CA GLY A 231 4.35 -16.18 -8.49
C GLY A 231 5.07 -17.23 -9.32
N TYR A 232 4.56 -17.47 -10.55
CA TYR A 232 5.06 -18.55 -11.42
C TYR A 232 6.04 -18.08 -12.50
N TRP A 233 6.15 -16.77 -12.68
CA TRP A 233 6.96 -16.17 -13.74
C TRP A 233 7.88 -15.12 -13.11
N PRO A 234 9.14 -15.01 -13.54
CA PRO A 234 10.04 -13.98 -13.03
C PRO A 234 9.45 -12.58 -13.24
N GLY A 235 9.52 -11.76 -12.19
CA GLY A 235 9.08 -10.39 -12.22
C GLY A 235 10.00 -9.46 -13.05
N PRO A 236 9.64 -8.17 -13.16
CA PRO A 236 8.42 -7.59 -12.62
C PRO A 236 7.16 -8.01 -13.39
N ASP A 237 6.03 -8.06 -12.70
CA ASP A 237 4.73 -8.38 -13.28
C ASP A 237 3.60 -7.49 -12.75
N TYR A 238 2.43 -7.57 -13.38
CA TYR A 238 1.27 -6.72 -13.07
C TYR A 238 0.43 -7.23 -11.89
N GLU A 239 0.73 -8.40 -11.33
CA GLU A 239 0.04 -9.01 -10.20
C GLU A 239 0.77 -8.70 -8.89
N TYR A 240 2.06 -9.04 -8.82
CA TYR A 240 2.89 -8.98 -7.62
C TYR A 240 3.72 -7.70 -7.52
N GLY A 241 4.13 -7.13 -8.66
CA GLY A 241 5.01 -5.97 -8.74
C GLY A 241 6.47 -6.37 -9.02
N TRP A 242 7.40 -5.74 -8.32
CA TRP A 242 8.82 -6.09 -8.27
C TRP A 242 9.13 -6.97 -7.06
#